data_AF-A0A7C6KQM9-F1
#
_entry.id   AF-A0A7C6KQM9-F1
#
_cell.length_a   1.000
_cell.length_b   1.000
_cell.length_c   1.000
_cell.angle_alpha   90.00
_cell.angle_beta   90.00
_cell.angle_gamma   90.00
#
_symmetry.space_group_name_H-M   'P 1'
#
loop_
_entity.id
_entity.type
_entity.pdbx_description
1 polymer ?
#
loop_
_entity_poly.entity_id
_entity_poly.type
_entity_poly.pdbx_seq_one_letter_code
_entity_poly.pdbx_strand_id
1 'polypeptide(L)' 'MAVQDTGPGIAPDHLERIFEQFYQGKPTAAGRSESKGIGHGLYICKQIVEKHNGRIWA' A
#
# COMPACT_ATOMS: atom_id res chain seq x y z
N MET A 1 0.34 9.75 13.76
CA MET A 1 -1.01 9.47 13.23
C MET A 1 -0.96 8.12 12.53
N ALA A 2 -2.00 7.31 12.67
CA ALA A 2 -2.07 5.98 12.06
C ALA A 2 -3.46 5.78 11.45
N VAL A 3 -3.53 4.91 10.45
CA VAL A 3 -4.78 4.45 9.84
C VAL A 3 -4.88 2.96 10.14
N GLN A 4 -6.03 2.51 10.61
CA GLN A 4 -6.30 1.09 10.81
C GLN A 4 -7.14 0.59 9.64
N ASP A 5 -6.60 -0.39 8.91
CA ASP A 5 -7.36 -1.09 7.88
C ASP A 5 -8.33 -2.10 8.51
N THR A 6 -9.51 -2.25 7.90
CA THR A 6 -10.54 -3.24 8.29
C THR A 6 -10.82 -4.24 7.16
N GLY A 7 -9.98 -4.22 6.12
CA GLY A 7 -10.06 -5.13 5.00
C GLY A 7 -9.51 -6.52 5.30
N PRO A 8 -9.34 -7.38 4.27
CA PRO A 8 -8.87 -8.76 4.43
C PRO A 8 -7.43 -8.88 4.93
N GLY A 9 -6.74 -7.76 5.19
CA GLY A 9 -5.35 -7.72 5.62
C GLY A 9 -4.35 -7.92 4.48
N ILE A 10 -3.08 -7.66 4.80
CA ILE A 10 -1.95 -7.79 3.87
C ILE A 10 -0.99 -8.83 4.47
N ALA A 11 -0.51 -9.76 3.65
CA ALA A 11 0.49 -10.74 4.09
C ALA A 11 1.77 -10.03 4.56
N PRO A 12 2.46 -10.51 5.61
CA PRO A 12 3.66 -9.87 6.14
C PRO A 12 4.74 -9.61 5.08
N ASP A 13 4.96 -10.57 4.17
CA ASP A 13 5.91 -10.48 3.05
C ASP A 13 5.59 -9.37 2.02
N HIS A 14 4.41 -8.77 2.12
CA HIS A 14 3.96 -7.70 1.24
C HIS A 14 4.04 -6.32 1.90
N LEU A 15 4.09 -6.23 3.24
CA LEU A 15 4.07 -4.97 3.99
C LEU A 15 5.23 -4.05 3.64
N GLU A 16 6.42 -4.59 3.41
CA GLU A 16 7.58 -3.78 3.00
C GLU A 16 7.46 -3.30 1.55
N ARG A 17 6.80 -4.11 0.72
CA ARG A 17 6.72 -3.93 -0.73
C ARG A 17 5.54 -3.07 -1.18
N ILE A 18 4.52 -2.85 -0.34
CA ILE A 18 3.36 -2.03 -0.70
C ILE A 18 3.70 -0.58 -1.01
N PHE A 19 4.87 -0.11 -0.58
CA PHE A 19 5.38 1.23 -0.90
C PHE A 19 6.32 1.25 -2.11
N GLU A 20 6.55 0.13 -2.79
CA GLU A 20 7.32 0.07 -4.04
C GLU A 20 6.48 0.58 -5.21
N GLN A 21 7.14 1.23 -6.17
CA GLN A 21 6.50 1.63 -7.42
C GLN A 21 5.96 0.39 -8.16
N PHE A 22 4.73 0.50 -8.67
CA PHE A 22 4.03 -0.56 -9.43
C PHE A 22 3.76 -1.85 -8.65
N TYR A 23 3.94 -1.88 -7.32
CA TYR A 23 3.62 -3.06 -6.55
C TYR A 23 2.10 -3.24 -6.40
N GLN A 24 1.60 -4.38 -6.85
CA GLN A 24 0.24 -4.85 -6.59
C GLN A 24 0.33 -6.19 -5.88
N GLY A 25 -0.21 -6.27 -4.66
CA GLY A 25 -0.39 -7.54 -3.97
C GLY A 25 -1.23 -8.49 -4.83
N LYS A 26 -0.96 -9.80 -4.74
CA LYS A 26 -1.78 -10.80 -5.43
C LYS A 26 -3.25 -10.60 -5.04
N PRO A 27 -4.18 -10.57 -5.99
CA PRO A 27 -5.60 -10.43 -5.67
C PRO A 27 -6.02 -11.64 -4.83
N THR A 28 -6.26 -11.43 -3.53
CA THR A 28 -6.99 -12.38 -2.72
C THR A 28 -8.39 -12.51 -3.31
N ALA A 29 -8.91 -13.74 -3.38
CA ALA A 29 -10.19 -14.05 -4.03
C ALA A 29 -11.40 -13.22 -3.53
N ALA A 30 -11.28 -12.53 -2.39
CA ALA A 30 -12.29 -11.69 -1.78
C ALA A 30 -12.34 -10.22 -2.27
N GLY A 31 -11.45 -9.78 -3.17
CA GLY A 31 -11.22 -8.35 -3.41
C GLY A 31 -11.20 -7.88 -4.87
N ARG A 32 -11.99 -8.49 -5.77
CA ARG A 32 -12.23 -7.88 -7.10
C ARG A 32 -13.12 -6.65 -6.94
N SER A 33 -12.53 -5.52 -6.56
CA SER A 33 -13.10 -4.22 -6.90
C SER A 33 -12.65 -3.88 -8.31
N GLU A 34 -13.59 -3.56 -9.19
CA GLU A 34 -13.46 -3.37 -10.64
C GLU A 34 -12.58 -2.16 -11.04
N SER A 35 -11.86 -1.58 -10.10
CA SER A 35 -10.89 -0.51 -10.33
C SER A 35 -9.48 -1.06 -10.19
N LYS A 36 -8.88 -1.44 -11.32
CA LYS A 36 -7.43 -1.70 -11.44
C LYS A 36 -6.66 -0.40 -11.13
N GLY A 37 -6.55 -0.04 -9.85
CA GLY A 37 -5.66 1.02 -9.42
C GLY A 37 -4.24 0.61 -9.75
N ILE A 38 -3.47 1.46 -10.41
CA ILE A 38 -2.09 1.23 -10.89
C ILE A 38 -1.06 0.93 -9.78
N GLY A 39 -1.47 0.80 -8.51
CA GLY A 39 -0.56 0.52 -7.40
C GLY A 39 0.35 1.70 -7.03
N HIS A 40 -0.02 2.93 -7.40
CA HIS A 40 0.84 4.11 -7.18
C HIS A 40 0.56 4.89 -5.90
N GLY A 41 -0.60 4.71 -5.26
CA GLY A 41 -1.03 5.54 -4.15
C GLY A 41 -0.03 5.54 -2.99
N LEU A 42 0.30 4.36 -2.47
CA LEU A 42 1.24 4.20 -1.36
C LEU A 42 2.66 4.62 -1.71
N TYR A 43 3.11 4.38 -2.95
CA TYR A 43 4.40 4.86 -3.43
C TYR A 43 4.49 6.40 -3.41
N ILE A 44 3.46 7.09 -3.92
CA ILE A 44 3.40 8.56 -3.89
C ILE A 44 3.38 9.06 -2.44
N CYS A 45 2.60 8.44 -1.56
CA CYS A 45 2.59 8.79 -0.14
C CYS A 45 3.98 8.68 0.48
N LYS A 46 4.70 7.58 0.23
CA LYS A 46 6.08 7.42 0.72
C LYS A 46 7.00 8.53 0.22
N GLN A 47 6.95 8.84 -1.08
CA GLN A 47 7.75 9.92 -1.67
C GLN A 47 7.45 11.29 -1.04
N ILE A 48 6.17 11.62 -0.81
CA ILE A 48 5.78 12.87 -0.16
C ILE A 48 6.28 12.91 1.27
N VAL A 49 6.04 11.84 2.04
CA VAL A 49 6.44 11.76 3.46
C VAL A 49 7.96 11.88 3.62
N GLU A 50 8.73 11.14 2.82
CA GLU A 50 10.21 11.20 2.85
C GLU A 50 10.73 12.59 2.45
N LYS A 51 10.14 13.24 1.43
CA LYS A 51 10.48 14.63 1.06
C LYS A 51 10.23 15.65 2.16
N HIS A 52 9.32 15.36 3.08
CA HIS A 52 9.03 16.20 4.24
C HIS A 52 9.77 15.73 5.51
N ASN A 53 10.80 14.88 5.39
CA ASN A 53 11.54 14.28 6.51
C ASN A 53 10.67 13.46 7.48
N GLY A 54 9.52 12.96 7.01
CA GLY A 54 8.66 12.06 7.75
C GLY A 54 9.00 10.59 7.52
N ARG A 55 8.24 9.71 8.20
CA ARG A 55 8.35 8.26 8.05
C ARG A 55 6.97 7.63 7.90
N ILE A 56 6.84 6.68 6.98
CA ILE A 56 5.65 5.84 6.78
C ILE A 56 6.04 4.36 6.91
N TRP A 57 5.13 3.55 7.43
CA TRP A 57 5.29 2.12 7.68
C TRP A 57 3.91 1.45 7.77
N ALA A 58 3.88 0.12 7.72
CA ALA A 58 2.67 -0.70 7.80
C ALA A 58 2.84 -1.82 8.83
#